data_AF-A0A8T7BNF4-F1
#
_entry.id   AF-A0A8T7BNF4-F1
#
_cell.length_a   1.000
_cell.length_b   1.000
_cell.length_c   1.000
_cell.angle_alpha   90.00
_cell.angle_beta   90.00
_cell.angle_gamma   90.00
#
_symmetry.space_group_name_H-M   'P 1'
#
loop_
_entity.id
_entity.type
_entity.pdbx_description
1 polymer ?
#
loop_
_entity_poly.entity_id
_entity_poly.type
_entity_poly.pdbx_seq_one_letter_code
_entity_poly.pdbx_strand_id
1 'polypeptide(L)'
;MKILRLDDSLYFGSVAHVGELLRLYREHYPEQKNLLLLTKGINQIDVAGAELLASEARKRRILGGDLYLYRLKEAASKVMEKGGYIDEIGSENIYDSKVEAIRGIFDKLDKSICANCTNRIFNECQTIDPPPAKTGTS
;
A
#
# COMPACT_ATOMS: atom_id res chain seq x y z
N MET A 1 -7.24 -2.53 4.26
CA MET A 1 -6.22 -1.73 3.53
C MET A 1 -5.82 -0.53 4.37
N LYS A 2 -4.54 -0.17 4.36
CA LYS A 2 -4.02 1.08 4.94
C LYS A 2 -3.53 2.00 3.83
N ILE A 3 -3.70 3.31 4.02
CA ILE A 3 -3.14 4.34 3.14
C ILE A 3 -2.23 5.20 4.00
N LEU A 4 -0.98 5.36 3.59
CA LEU A 4 -0.01 6.25 4.23
C LEU A 4 0.55 7.22 3.21
N ARG A 5 0.95 8.40 3.67
CA ARG A 5 1.60 9.41 2.86
C ARG A 5 3.05 9.51 3.27
N LEU A 6 3.94 9.55 2.29
CA LEU A 6 5.36 9.85 2.48
C LEU A 6 5.64 11.18 1.78
N ASP A 7 5.87 12.21 2.58
CA ASP A 7 6.08 13.57 2.09
C ASP A 7 7.56 13.94 1.90
N ASP A 8 8.48 13.19 2.52
CA ASP A 8 9.92 13.44 2.44
C ASP A 8 10.65 12.38 1.59
N SER A 9 11.82 12.74 1.09
CA SER A 9 12.69 11.88 0.28
C SER A 9 13.11 10.64 1.07
N LEU A 10 13.23 9.50 0.38
CA LEU A 10 13.57 8.23 1.00
C LEU A 10 15.03 7.86 0.71
N TYR A 11 15.91 8.23 1.63
CA TYR A 11 17.36 8.05 1.52
C TYR A 11 17.94 7.43 2.80
N PHE A 12 19.22 7.08 2.80
CA PHE A 12 19.94 6.44 3.91
C PHE A 12 19.68 7.04 5.31
N GLY A 13 19.53 8.37 5.42
CA GLY A 13 19.23 9.03 6.71
C GLY A 13 17.79 8.86 7.20
N SER A 14 16.87 8.47 6.33
CA SER A 14 15.43 8.33 6.62
C SER A 14 14.95 6.89 6.71
N VAL A 15 15.67 5.93 6.11
CA VAL A 15 15.21 4.52 6.00
C VAL A 15 15.01 3.82 7.34
N ALA A 16 15.83 4.12 8.35
CA ALA A 16 15.67 3.53 9.68
C ALA A 16 14.33 3.94 10.30
N HIS A 17 14.00 5.22 10.25
CA HIS A 17 12.76 5.75 10.80
C HIS A 17 11.53 5.24 10.02
N VAL A 18 11.58 5.31 8.69
CA VAL A 18 10.47 4.84 7.84
C VAL A 18 10.29 3.33 7.97
N GLY A 19 11.38 2.56 8.01
CA GLY A 19 11.32 1.11 8.18
C GLY A 19 10.73 0.69 9.53
N GLU A 20 11.07 1.41 10.60
CA GLU A 20 10.47 1.19 11.91
C GLU A 20 8.96 1.50 11.91
N LEU A 21 8.56 2.61 11.29
CA LEU A 21 7.15 2.96 11.14
C LEU A 21 6.38 1.85 10.40
N LEU A 22 6.91 1.36 9.28
CA LEU A 22 6.31 0.28 8.51
C LEU A 22 6.20 -1.01 9.33
N ARG A 23 7.22 -1.35 10.12
CA ARG A 23 7.23 -2.49 11.04
C ARG A 23 6.12 -2.37 12.08
N LEU A 24 6.06 -1.24 12.78
CA LEU A 24 5.03 -0.96 13.79
C LEU A 24 3.63 -1.06 13.19
N TYR A 25 3.41 -0.57 11.96
CA TYR A 25 2.12 -0.74 11.30
C TYR A 25 1.74 -2.20 11.05
N ARG A 26 2.69 -3.05 10.66
CA ARG A 26 2.42 -4.49 10.48
C ARG A 26 2.09 -5.17 11.80
N GLU A 27 2.76 -4.80 12.88
CA GLU A 27 2.57 -5.41 14.21
C GLU A 27 1.26 -4.96 14.87
N HIS A 28 0.95 -3.66 14.82
CA HIS A 28 -0.27 -3.14 15.43
C HIS A 28 -1.54 -3.41 14.63
N TYR A 29 -1.42 -3.62 13.31
CA TYR A 29 -2.56 -3.85 12.42
C TYR A 29 -2.32 -5.05 11.49
N PRO A 30 -2.21 -6.28 12.02
CA PRO A 30 -1.86 -7.47 11.24
C PRO A 30 -2.88 -7.79 10.13
N GLU A 31 -4.14 -7.39 10.30
CA GLU A 31 -5.19 -7.53 9.28
C GLU A 31 -5.04 -6.53 8.12
N GLN A 32 -4.24 -5.46 8.28
CA GLN A 32 -4.00 -4.44 7.26
C GLN A 32 -2.79 -4.78 6.38
N LYS A 33 -2.91 -5.94 5.71
CA LYS A 33 -1.86 -6.54 4.88
C LYS A 33 -1.54 -5.72 3.62
N ASN A 34 -2.55 -5.07 3.04
CA ASN A 34 -2.44 -4.20 1.87
C ASN A 34 -2.14 -2.74 2.26
N LEU A 35 -1.03 -2.17 1.76
CA LEU A 35 -0.59 -0.80 2.02
C LEU A 35 -0.40 0.00 0.74
N LEU A 36 -1.14 1.09 0.59
CA LEU A 36 -0.93 2.10 -0.44
C LEU A 36 -0.10 3.27 0.11
N LEU A 37 1.08 3.49 -0.45
CA LEU A 37 1.92 4.65 -0.19
C LEU A 37 1.64 5.76 -1.20
N LEU A 38 1.21 6.92 -0.71
CA LEU A 38 1.12 8.14 -1.49
C LEU A 38 2.51 8.77 -1.55
N THR A 39 3.22 8.57 -2.66
CA THR A 39 4.63 8.95 -2.84
C THR A 39 4.81 10.26 -3.61
N LYS A 40 3.73 11.01 -3.87
CA LYS A 40 3.76 12.31 -4.56
C LYS A 40 4.73 13.33 -3.91
N GLY A 41 4.98 13.23 -2.60
CA GLY A 41 5.93 14.12 -1.90
C GLY A 41 7.40 13.72 -2.06
N ILE A 42 7.68 12.45 -2.37
CA ILE A 42 9.04 11.93 -2.50
C ILE A 42 9.71 12.55 -3.73
N ASN A 43 10.72 13.38 -3.50
CA ASN A 43 11.50 14.00 -4.56
C ASN A 43 12.65 13.10 -5.04
N GLN A 44 13.28 12.39 -4.10
CA GLN A 44 14.43 11.53 -4.36
C GLN A 44 14.30 10.23 -3.56
N ILE A 45 14.80 9.15 -4.16
CA ILE A 45 15.01 7.86 -3.50
C ILE A 45 16.43 7.40 -3.83
N ASP A 46 17.15 6.89 -2.85
CA ASP A 46 18.44 6.22 -3.09
C ASP A 46 18.26 4.68 -3.06
N VAL A 47 19.36 3.96 -3.24
CA VAL A 47 19.36 2.49 -3.23
C VAL A 47 18.84 1.92 -1.91
N ALA A 48 19.17 2.53 -0.77
CA ALA A 48 18.71 2.06 0.53
C ALA A 48 17.20 2.27 0.69
N GLY A 49 16.68 3.42 0.24
CA GLY A 49 15.26 3.69 0.21
C GLY A 49 14.49 2.73 -0.70
N ALA A 50 15.04 2.46 -1.90
CA ALA A 50 14.45 1.54 -2.84
C ALA A 50 14.39 0.10 -2.29
N GLU A 51 15.49 -0.37 -1.68
CA GLU A 51 15.56 -1.67 -1.02
C GLU A 51 14.56 -1.76 0.14
N LEU A 52 14.37 -0.69 0.91
CA LEU A 52 13.39 -0.66 1.99
C LEU A 52 11.97 -0.95 1.47
N LEU A 53 11.57 -0.28 0.37
CA LEU A 53 10.26 -0.48 -0.24
C LEU A 53 10.10 -1.89 -0.84
N ALA A 54 11.12 -2.39 -1.53
CA ALA A 54 11.11 -3.75 -2.07
C ALA A 54 11.00 -4.80 -0.95
N SER A 55 11.80 -4.67 0.13
CA SER A 55 11.70 -5.50 1.33
C SER A 55 10.30 -5.43 1.94
N GLU A 56 9.69 -4.25 2.02
CA GLU A 56 8.34 -4.09 2.56
C GLU A 56 7.30 -4.83 1.72
N ALA A 57 7.39 -4.74 0.39
CA ALA A 57 6.51 -5.47 -0.51
C ALA A 57 6.64 -7.00 -0.30
N ARG A 58 7.87 -7.52 -0.24
CA ARG A 58 8.13 -8.94 0.04
C ARG A 58 7.53 -9.39 1.37
N LYS A 59 7.72 -8.60 2.44
CA LYS A 59 7.16 -8.89 3.78
C LYS A 59 5.63 -8.93 3.77
N ARG A 60 4.98 -8.03 3.03
CA ARG A 60 3.51 -7.97 2.94
C ARG A 60 2.93 -9.12 2.12
N ARG A 61 3.60 -9.54 1.05
CA ARG A 61 3.19 -10.72 0.25
C ARG A 61 3.20 -12.01 1.06
N ILE A 62 4.19 -12.20 1.91
CA ILE A 62 4.23 -13.34 2.85
C ILE A 62 2.98 -13.37 3.75
N LEU A 63 2.42 -12.21 4.09
CA LEU A 63 1.22 -12.09 4.91
C LEU A 63 -0.08 -12.17 4.11
N GLY A 64 -0.01 -12.32 2.78
CA GLY A 64 -1.17 -12.34 1.88
C GLY A 64 -1.72 -10.94 1.51
N GLY A 65 -0.87 -9.91 1.55
CA GLY A 65 -1.18 -8.58 1.01
C GLY A 65 -0.10 -8.09 0.05
N ASP A 66 -0.01 -6.79 -0.17
CA ASP A 66 1.03 -6.20 -1.02
C ASP A 66 1.32 -4.74 -0.66
N LEU A 67 2.38 -4.20 -1.28
CA LEU A 67 2.73 -2.78 -1.26
C LEU A 67 2.39 -2.14 -2.61
N TYR A 68 1.75 -0.97 -2.57
CA TYR A 68 1.38 -0.21 -3.74
C TYR A 68 1.93 1.21 -3.66
N LEU A 69 2.42 1.75 -4.77
CA LEU A 69 2.96 3.11 -4.84
C LEU A 69 2.06 3.97 -5.72
N TYR A 70 1.71 5.17 -5.25
CA TYR A 70 0.92 6.14 -6.00
C TYR A 70 1.68 7.43 -6.24
N ARG A 71 1.83 7.80 -7.53
CA ARG A 71 2.50 9.03 -8.02
C ARG A 71 3.97 9.09 -7.66
N LEU A 72 4.73 8.06 -8.03
CA LEU A 72 6.18 8.09 -7.95
C LEU A 72 6.71 9.14 -8.95
N LYS A 73 7.54 10.08 -8.49
CA LYS A 73 8.14 11.07 -9.39
C LYS A 73 9.19 10.43 -10.29
N GLU A 74 9.37 10.98 -11.49
CA GLU A 74 10.29 10.47 -12.50
C GLU A 74 11.72 10.24 -11.97
N ALA A 75 12.25 11.18 -11.18
CA ALA A 75 13.58 11.03 -10.57
C ALA A 75 13.68 9.80 -9.66
N ALA A 76 12.65 9.54 -8.86
CA ALA A 76 12.59 8.36 -8.01
C ALA A 76 12.33 7.09 -8.84
N SER A 77 11.44 7.15 -9.84
CA SER A 77 11.16 6.03 -10.76
C SER A 77 12.41 5.53 -11.45
N LYS A 78 13.26 6.44 -11.95
CA LYS A 78 14.53 6.07 -12.60
C LYS A 78 15.47 5.26 -11.71
N VAL A 79 15.52 5.56 -10.41
CA VAL A 79 16.34 4.78 -9.47
C VAL A 79 15.72 3.41 -9.22
N MET A 80 14.39 3.37 -9.03
CA MET A 80 13.65 2.13 -8.83
C MET A 80 13.76 1.19 -10.03
N GLU A 81 13.62 1.71 -11.26
CA GLU A 81 13.72 0.96 -12.51
C GLU A 81 15.14 0.43 -12.73
N LYS A 82 16.15 1.29 -12.61
CA LYS A 82 17.56 0.89 -12.81
C LYS A 82 18.02 -0.20 -11.84
N GLY A 83 17.46 -0.21 -10.63
CA GLY A 83 17.76 -1.22 -9.62
C GLY A 83 16.88 -2.48 -9.69
N GLY A 84 15.91 -2.56 -10.61
CA GLY A 84 14.96 -3.69 -10.69
C GLY A 84 13.88 -3.69 -9.59
N TYR A 85 13.81 -2.66 -8.77
CA TYR A 85 12.89 -2.58 -7.62
C TYR A 85 11.42 -2.44 -8.03
N ILE A 86 11.14 -1.89 -9.22
CA ILE A 86 9.77 -1.86 -9.76
C ILE A 86 9.27 -3.29 -9.96
N ASP A 87 10.08 -4.17 -10.54
CA ASP A 87 9.71 -5.56 -10.78
C ASP A 87 9.59 -6.34 -9.47
N GLU A 88 10.47 -6.06 -8.50
CA GLU A 88 10.35 -6.65 -7.16
C GLU A 88 9.09 -6.22 -6.40
N ILE A 89 8.62 -4.98 -6.60
CA ILE A 89 7.37 -4.46 -6.07
C ILE A 89 6.15 -4.94 -6.90
N GLY A 90 6.36 -5.36 -8.14
CA GLY A 90 5.32 -5.64 -9.11
C GLY A 90 4.95 -4.36 -9.85
N SER A 91 5.18 -4.34 -11.17
CA SER A 91 4.91 -3.16 -12.00
C SER A 91 3.42 -2.80 -12.02
N GLU A 92 2.53 -3.78 -11.82
CA GLU A 92 1.09 -3.60 -11.66
C GLU A 92 0.69 -2.93 -10.34
N ASN A 93 1.62 -2.79 -9.40
CA ASN A 93 1.40 -2.14 -8.11
C ASN A 93 1.84 -0.66 -8.10
N ILE A 94 2.29 -0.14 -9.25
CA ILE A 94 2.70 1.25 -9.43
C ILE A 94 1.60 1.99 -10.19
N TYR A 95 1.05 3.02 -9.57
CA TYR A 95 -0.13 3.73 -10.10
C TYR A 95 0.11 5.23 -10.25
N ASP A 96 -0.35 5.78 -11.37
CA ASP A 96 -0.41 7.23 -11.59
C ASP A 96 -1.82 7.82 -11.43
N SER A 97 -2.85 6.97 -11.49
CA SER A 97 -4.24 7.34 -11.26
C SER A 97 -4.73 6.80 -9.92
N LYS A 98 -5.32 7.69 -9.12
CA LYS A 98 -5.89 7.31 -7.82
C LYS A 98 -7.06 6.36 -7.99
N VAL A 99 -7.86 6.57 -9.04
CA VAL A 99 -9.02 5.72 -9.35
C VAL A 99 -8.56 4.31 -9.71
N GLU A 100 -7.53 4.20 -10.53
CA GLU A 100 -6.97 2.89 -10.91
C GLU A 100 -6.32 2.20 -9.71
N ALA A 101 -5.59 2.94 -8.87
CA ALA A 101 -5.01 2.41 -7.64
C ALA A 101 -6.08 1.80 -6.73
N ILE A 102 -7.14 2.54 -6.44
CA ILE A 102 -8.20 2.04 -5.55
C ILE A 102 -8.90 0.83 -6.17
N ARG A 103 -9.23 0.86 -7.47
CA ARG A 103 -9.85 -0.29 -8.17
C ARG A 103 -8.96 -1.52 -8.14
N GLY A 104 -7.71 -1.40 -8.60
CA GLY A 104 -6.77 -2.51 -8.68
C GLY A 104 -6.46 -3.12 -7.31
N ILE A 105 -6.31 -2.29 -6.27
CA ILE A 105 -6.11 -2.80 -4.92
C ILE A 105 -7.39 -3.43 -4.37
N PHE A 106 -8.56 -2.81 -4.62
CA PHE A 106 -9.84 -3.34 -4.16
C PHE A 106 -10.05 -4.77 -4.66
N ASP A 107 -9.71 -5.06 -5.91
CA ASP A 107 -9.82 -6.40 -6.51
C ASP A 107 -8.95 -7.44 -5.80
N LYS A 108 -7.81 -7.02 -5.25
CA LYS A 108 -6.91 -7.87 -4.44
C LYS A 108 -7.31 -7.98 -2.97
N LEU A 109 -8.32 -7.24 -2.49
CA LEU A 109 -8.77 -7.34 -1.10
C LEU A 109 -9.58 -8.60 -0.84
N ASP A 110 -9.45 -9.14 0.38
CA ASP A 110 -10.27 -10.24 0.86
C ASP A 110 -11.75 -9.83 0.90
N LYS A 111 -12.54 -10.43 0.02
CA LYS A 111 -13.96 -10.10 -0.15
C LYS A 111 -14.80 -10.57 1.03
N SER A 112 -14.36 -11.57 1.80
CA SER A 112 -15.03 -12.00 3.02
C SER A 112 -14.95 -10.93 4.11
N ILE A 113 -13.81 -10.23 4.20
CA ILE A 113 -13.66 -9.06 5.08
C ILE A 113 -14.51 -7.91 4.56
N CYS A 114 -14.50 -7.65 3.25
CA CYS A 114 -15.31 -6.58 2.66
C CYS A 114 -16.81 -6.78 2.88
N ALA A 115 -17.32 -8.01 2.77
CA ALA A 115 -18.73 -8.33 3.01
C ALA A 115 -19.17 -7.97 4.43
N ASN A 116 -18.30 -8.15 5.42
CA ASN A 116 -18.59 -7.84 6.83
C ASN A 116 -18.14 -6.43 7.27
N CYS A 117 -17.50 -5.67 6.38
CA CYS A 117 -16.97 -4.34 6.69
C CYS A 117 -18.09 -3.30 6.78
N THR A 118 -18.16 -2.58 7.91
CA THR A 118 -19.14 -1.50 8.13
C THR A 118 -18.65 -0.12 7.66
N ASN A 119 -17.34 0.05 7.47
CA ASN A 119 -16.77 1.36 7.14
C ASN A 119 -17.07 1.82 5.69
N ARG A 120 -17.16 0.87 4.74
CA ARG A 120 -17.58 1.09 3.33
C ARG A 120 -17.05 2.40 2.69
N ILE A 121 -15.73 2.63 2.81
CA ILE A 121 -15.09 3.91 2.47
C ILE A 121 -14.75 4.13 1.00
N PHE A 122 -14.87 3.11 0.14
CA PHE A 122 -14.55 3.18 -1.29
C PHE A 122 -15.82 3.07 -2.12
N ASN A 123 -15.83 3.70 -3.30
CA ASN A 123 -16.96 3.58 -4.22
C ASN A 123 -17.17 2.13 -4.67
N GLU A 124 -16.07 1.38 -4.81
CA GLU A 124 -16.03 -0.03 -5.14
C GLU A 124 -16.74 -0.90 -4.09
N CYS A 125 -16.90 -0.44 -2.85
CA CYS A 125 -17.65 -1.18 -1.83
C CYS A 125 -19.12 -1.39 -2.18
N GLN A 126 -19.68 -0.63 -3.12
CA GLN A 126 -21.05 -0.78 -3.62
C GLN A 126 -21.24 -2.07 -4.44
N THR A 127 -20.15 -2.68 -4.93
CA THR A 127 -20.22 -3.95 -5.68
C THR A 127 -20.26 -5.18 -4.78
N ILE A 128 -20.16 -4.99 -3.46
CA ILE A 128 -20.20 -6.05 -2.46
C ILE A 128 -21.48 -5.89 -1.65
N ASP A 129 -22.28 -6.95 -1.56
CA ASP A 129 -23.50 -6.94 -0.78
C ASP A 129 -23.22 -6.48 0.67
N PRO A 130 -24.08 -5.61 1.24
CA PRO A 130 -23.96 -5.22 2.63
C PRO A 130 -24.18 -6.43 3.54
N PRO A 131 -23.54 -6.50 4.72
CA PRO A 131 -23.86 -7.54 5.67
C PRO A 131 -25.34 -7.40 6.05
N PRO A 132 -26.05 -8.50 6.36
CA PRO A 132 -27.43 -8.43 6.82
C PRO A 132 -27.51 -7.45 8.00
N ALA A 133 -28.51 -6.56 7.95
CA ALA A 133 -28.72 -5.59 9.02
C ALA A 133 -28.77 -6.34 10.35
N LYS A 134 -27.95 -5.90 11.33
CA LYS A 134 -28.03 -6.46 12.68
C LYS A 134 -29.44 -6.16 13.19
N THR A 135 -30.31 -7.16 13.19
CA THR A 135 -31.56 -7.13 13.92
C THR A 135 -31.18 -6.93 15.38
N GLY A 136 -31.35 -5.71 15.88
CA GLY A 136 -31.14 -5.40 17.28
C GLY A 136 -32.10 -6.25 18.10
N THR A 137 -31.57 -7.29 18.74
CA THR A 137 -32.28 -7.93 19.85
C THR A 137 -32.15 -6.98 21.04
N SER A 138 -33.31 -6.71 21.62
CA SER A 138 -33.65 -5.74 22.66
C SER A 138 -32.80 -5.81 23.93
#